data_AF-A0A920UN11-F1
#
_entry.id   AF-A0A920UN11-F1
#
_cell.length_a   1.000
_cell.length_b   1.000
_cell.length_c   1.000
_cell.angle_alpha   90.00
_cell.angle_beta   90.00
_cell.angle_gamma   90.00
#
_symmetry.space_group_name_H-M   'P 1'
#
loop_
_entity.id
_entity.type
_entity.pdbx_description
1 polymer ?
#
loop_
_entity_poly.entity_id
_entity_poly.type
_entity_poly.pdbx_seq_one_letter_code
_entity_poly.pdbx_strand_id
1 'polypeptide(L)'
;MTEAGSAALAAFVATSEDDPQLRCLGRPTPGMIFYTNLYPLEVEFGEGGSRSRFEARSSRGAYGLHGWWAHPGKKNVSTEGPSTGRWEGETLVVDTRNFSDHPSPYQNGIPSGSQKHVVERYRLTEDGTRLVVEFTLEDPGVPHRFVDT
;
A
#
# COMPACT_ATOMS: atom_id res chain seq x y z
N MET A 1 -7.60 -13.07 11.51
CA MET A 1 -7.76 -11.82 12.30
C MET A 1 -7.61 -12.13 13.78
N THR A 2 -6.97 -11.28 14.59
CA THR A 2 -6.89 -11.52 16.05
C THR A 2 -8.06 -10.86 16.79
N GLU A 3 -8.19 -11.11 18.09
CA GLU A 3 -9.22 -10.53 18.96
C GLU A 3 -9.17 -9.00 18.98
N ALA A 4 -7.98 -8.41 19.15
CA ALA A 4 -7.82 -6.95 19.17
C ALA A 4 -8.13 -6.32 17.80
N GLY A 5 -7.77 -6.97 16.69
CA GLY A 5 -8.18 -6.54 15.35
C GLY A 5 -9.70 -6.60 15.16
N SER A 6 -10.35 -7.63 15.70
CA SER A 6 -11.81 -7.79 15.64
C SER A 6 -12.54 -6.73 16.46
N ALA A 7 -12.03 -6.40 17.65
CA ALA A 7 -12.58 -5.35 18.50
C ALA A 7 -12.43 -3.95 17.86
N ALA A 8 -11.27 -3.65 17.26
CA ALA A 8 -11.06 -2.41 16.53
C ALA A 8 -12.05 -2.25 15.38
N LEU A 9 -12.26 -3.31 14.58
CA LEU A 9 -13.22 -3.30 13.48
C LEU A 9 -14.66 -3.11 13.97
N ALA A 10 -15.03 -3.73 15.08
CA ALA A 10 -16.36 -3.59 15.66
C ALA A 10 -16.64 -2.19 16.24
N ALA A 11 -15.59 -1.49 16.69
CA ALA A 11 -15.68 -0.13 17.22
C ALA A 11 -15.68 0.95 16.14
N PHE A 12 -15.27 0.61 14.91
CA PHE A 12 -15.13 1.57 13.81
C PHE A 12 -16.48 2.12 13.34
N VAL A 13 -16.58 3.46 13.26
CA VAL A 13 -17.74 4.17 12.71
C VAL A 13 -17.33 4.98 11.47
N ALA A 14 -17.72 4.51 10.28
CA ALA A 14 -17.35 5.11 8.99
C ALA A 14 -17.78 6.57 8.79
N THR A 15 -18.80 7.02 9.51
CA THR A 15 -19.32 8.40 9.43
C THR A 15 -18.76 9.33 10.51
N SER A 16 -17.72 8.90 11.22
CA SER A 16 -17.10 9.65 12.32
C SER A 16 -15.66 10.04 11.98
N GLU A 17 -15.03 10.83 12.85
CA GLU A 17 -13.61 11.20 12.72
C GLU A 17 -12.64 10.01 12.78
N ASP A 18 -13.13 8.82 13.10
CA ASP A 18 -12.39 7.56 13.02
C ASP A 18 -12.09 7.14 11.57
N ASP A 19 -12.85 7.64 10.58
CA ASP A 19 -12.52 7.45 9.17
C ASP A 19 -11.41 8.44 8.75
N PRO A 20 -10.18 7.97 8.46
CA PRO A 20 -9.09 8.85 8.09
C PRO A 20 -9.38 9.66 6.82
N GLN A 21 -10.25 9.17 5.94
CA GLN A 21 -10.59 9.86 4.70
C GLN A 21 -11.40 11.14 4.96
N LEU A 22 -12.21 11.18 6.01
CA LEU A 22 -12.93 12.40 6.44
C LEU A 22 -11.98 13.46 7.01
N ARG A 23 -10.74 13.07 7.34
CA ARG A 23 -9.67 13.95 7.83
C ARG A 23 -8.59 14.23 6.78
N CYS A 24 -8.89 13.95 5.50
CA CYS A 24 -7.96 14.10 4.37
C CYS A 24 -6.67 13.29 4.51
N LEU A 25 -6.68 12.21 5.31
CA LEU A 25 -5.59 11.26 5.39
C LEU A 25 -5.80 10.20 4.29
N GLY A 26 -4.83 10.11 3.37
CA GLY A 26 -4.83 9.10 2.32
C GLY A 26 -4.76 7.69 2.90
N ARG A 27 -5.19 6.69 2.11
CA ARG A 27 -5.03 5.30 2.51
C ARG A 27 -3.59 4.87 2.24
N PRO A 28 -2.91 4.24 3.20
CA PRO A 28 -1.57 3.72 2.98
C PRO A 28 -1.61 2.54 1.99
N THR A 29 -0.48 2.25 1.35
CA THR A 29 -0.26 1.03 0.57
C THR A 29 -0.76 -0.23 1.31
N PRO A 30 -1.44 -1.18 0.63
CA PRO A 30 -1.80 -1.22 -0.80
C PRO A 30 -3.13 -0.52 -1.17
N GLY A 31 -3.68 0.35 -0.32
CA GLY A 31 -5.06 0.85 -0.45
C GLY A 31 -5.43 1.47 -1.80
N MET A 32 -4.47 2.08 -2.50
CA MET A 32 -4.68 2.69 -3.82
C MET A 32 -4.84 1.67 -4.96
N ILE A 33 -4.39 0.42 -4.83
CA ILE A 33 -4.62 -0.63 -5.84
C ILE A 33 -6.13 -0.86 -6.04
N PHE A 34 -6.92 -0.77 -4.99
CA PHE A 34 -8.38 -0.96 -5.05
C PHE A 34 -9.12 0.15 -5.79
N TYR A 35 -8.44 1.25 -6.12
CA TYR A 35 -8.99 2.36 -6.90
C TYR A 35 -8.49 2.39 -8.35
N THR A 36 -7.76 1.36 -8.79
CA THR A 36 -7.26 1.25 -10.18
C THR A 36 -8.35 1.06 -11.23
N ASN A 37 -9.58 0.73 -10.82
CA ASN A 37 -10.76 0.76 -11.66
C ASN A 37 -11.27 2.20 -11.93
N LEU A 38 -10.89 3.17 -11.10
CA LEU A 38 -11.28 4.58 -11.23
C LEU A 38 -10.13 5.46 -11.74
N TYR A 39 -8.89 5.09 -11.42
CA TYR A 39 -7.70 5.86 -11.74
C TYR A 39 -6.65 4.98 -12.43
N PRO A 40 -6.11 5.38 -13.58
CA PRO A 40 -5.01 4.65 -14.20
C PRO A 40 -3.81 4.59 -13.26
N LEU A 41 -3.23 3.38 -13.16
CA LEU A 41 -1.95 3.13 -12.53
C LEU A 41 -0.84 3.27 -13.57
N GLU A 42 0.11 4.14 -13.30
CA GLU A 42 1.32 4.32 -14.09
C GLU A 42 2.51 3.80 -13.28
N VAL A 43 3.30 2.91 -13.89
CA VAL A 43 4.54 2.38 -13.31
C VAL A 43 5.69 2.82 -14.21
N GLU A 44 6.38 3.87 -13.81
CA GLU A 44 7.55 4.37 -14.54
C GLU A 44 8.82 3.77 -13.95
N PHE A 45 9.66 3.16 -14.79
CA PHE A 45 11.00 2.74 -14.41
C PHE A 45 12.00 3.85 -14.80
N GLY A 46 12.65 4.45 -13.81
CA GLY A 46 13.71 5.42 -14.02
C GLY A 46 14.97 4.77 -14.61
N GLU A 47 15.75 5.58 -15.34
CA GLU A 47 17.00 5.15 -15.96
C GLU A 47 17.95 4.50 -14.93
N GLY A 48 18.46 3.31 -15.30
CA GLY A 48 19.27 2.43 -14.47
C GLY A 48 18.52 1.26 -13.82
N GLY A 49 17.20 1.15 -14.01
CA GLY A 49 16.39 0.02 -13.51
C GLY A 49 16.19 -0.01 -11.99
N SER A 50 16.75 0.98 -11.28
CA SER A 50 16.77 1.05 -9.81
C SER A 50 15.76 2.03 -9.22
N ARG A 51 14.94 2.68 -10.05
CA ARG A 51 13.92 3.64 -9.64
C ARG A 51 12.61 3.22 -10.26
N SER A 52 11.58 2.98 -9.47
CA SER A 52 10.23 2.74 -9.97
C SER A 52 9.27 3.69 -9.28
N ARG A 53 8.46 4.39 -10.06
CA ARG A 53 7.45 5.34 -9.58
C ARG A 53 6.08 4.75 -9.88
N PHE A 54 5.30 4.55 -8.82
CA PHE A 54 3.95 4.02 -8.93
C PHE A 54 2.98 5.14 -8.58
N GLU A 55 2.20 5.57 -9.57
CA GLU A 55 1.27 6.66 -9.41
C GLU A 55 -0.12 6.30 -9.90
N ALA A 56 -1.12 6.62 -9.09
CA ALA A 56 -2.51 6.65 -9.51
C ALA A 56 -2.83 8.07 -9.97
N ARG A 57 -3.25 8.24 -11.21
CA ARG A 57 -3.53 9.57 -11.77
C ARG A 57 -5.03 9.85 -11.75
N SER A 58 -5.41 10.97 -11.13
CA SER A 58 -6.77 11.52 -11.18
C SER A 58 -6.83 12.80 -12.02
N SER A 59 -8.03 13.30 -12.29
CA SER A 59 -8.23 14.62 -12.88
C SER A 59 -7.70 15.78 -12.02
N ARG A 60 -7.42 15.54 -10.74
CA ARG A 60 -6.87 16.52 -9.80
C ARG A 60 -5.36 16.40 -9.58
N GLY A 61 -4.69 15.44 -10.21
CA GLY A 61 -3.25 15.21 -10.07
C GLY A 61 -2.90 13.74 -9.85
N ALA A 62 -1.59 13.47 -9.74
CA ALA A 62 -1.04 12.15 -9.44
C ALA A 62 -0.89 11.93 -7.92
N TYR A 63 -1.30 10.76 -7.46
CA TYR A 63 -1.12 10.29 -6.08
C TYR A 63 -0.09 9.17 -6.09
N GLY A 64 1.01 9.35 -5.34
CA GLY A 64 2.02 8.29 -5.18
C GLY A 64 1.44 7.13 -4.38
N LEU A 65 1.49 5.91 -4.92
CA LEU A 65 1.10 4.69 -4.18
C LEU A 65 2.18 4.23 -3.22
N HIS A 66 3.44 4.60 -3.49
CA HIS A 66 4.57 4.28 -2.65
C HIS A 66 5.39 5.54 -2.40
N GLY A 67 5.93 5.67 -1.19
CA GLY A 67 6.89 6.72 -0.89
C GLY A 67 8.11 6.60 -1.80
N TRP A 68 8.64 7.75 -2.24
CA TRP A 68 9.87 7.81 -3.02
C TRP A 68 10.92 6.92 -2.34
N TRP A 69 11.46 5.96 -3.11
CA TRP A 69 12.44 4.96 -2.68
C TRP A 69 13.33 5.44 -1.51
N ALA A 70 13.41 4.64 -0.44
CA ALA A 70 14.38 4.88 0.61
C ALA A 70 15.79 4.57 0.08
N HIS A 71 16.62 5.60 -0.11
CA HIS A 71 18.06 5.41 -0.33
C HIS A 71 18.62 4.41 0.70
N PRO A 72 19.50 3.46 0.30
CA PRO A 72 20.16 2.56 1.24
C PRO A 72 20.76 3.37 2.40
N GLY A 73 20.25 3.16 3.62
CA GLY A 73 20.71 3.85 4.83
C GLY A 73 19.87 5.03 5.34
N LYS A 74 18.85 5.51 4.61
CA LYS A 74 17.89 6.50 5.14
C LYS A 74 16.56 5.84 5.51
N LYS A 75 16.27 5.77 6.81
CA LYS A 75 14.95 5.40 7.32
C LYS A 75 13.98 6.57 7.11
N ASN A 76 13.44 6.69 5.91
CA ASN A 76 12.36 7.63 5.64
C ASN A 76 11.06 6.98 6.11
N VAL A 77 10.50 7.44 7.23
CA VAL A 77 9.19 7.00 7.69
C VAL A 77 8.12 7.84 6.99
N SER A 78 7.10 7.19 6.40
CA SER A 78 5.99 7.87 5.72
C SER A 78 4.70 7.07 5.78
N THR A 79 3.56 7.71 5.54
CA THR A 79 2.25 7.04 5.49
C THR A 79 2.18 5.95 4.42
N GLU A 80 2.76 6.20 3.25
CA GLU A 80 2.81 5.22 2.15
C GLU A 80 3.93 4.18 2.33
N GLY A 81 4.88 4.44 3.22
CA GLY A 81 6.11 3.65 3.34
C GLY A 81 7.01 3.78 2.10
N PRO A 82 8.34 3.84 2.26
CA PRO A 82 9.25 3.62 1.14
C PRO A 82 9.15 2.16 0.63
N SER A 83 9.06 2.01 -0.68
CA SER A 83 9.02 0.72 -1.36
C SER A 83 10.33 0.39 -2.08
N THR A 84 10.62 -0.90 -2.21
CA THR A 84 11.72 -1.44 -3.01
C THR A 84 11.20 -2.48 -4.01
N GLY A 85 11.57 -2.35 -5.28
CA GLY A 85 11.12 -3.25 -6.36
C GLY A 85 12.22 -4.20 -6.82
N ARG A 86 11.85 -5.43 -7.17
CA ARG A 86 12.71 -6.40 -7.88
C ARG A 86 11.89 -7.27 -8.83
N TRP A 87 12.53 -7.78 -9.88
CA TRP A 87 11.89 -8.75 -10.78
C TRP A 87 12.14 -10.20 -10.32
N GLU A 88 11.08 -11.00 -10.30
CA GLU A 88 11.11 -12.45 -10.14
C GLU A 88 10.47 -13.08 -11.38
N GLY A 89 11.30 -13.39 -12.39
CA GLY A 89 10.82 -13.76 -13.71
C GLY A 89 10.02 -12.62 -14.35
N GLU A 90 8.74 -12.86 -14.63
CA GLU A 90 7.81 -11.89 -15.21
C GLU A 90 7.01 -11.11 -14.17
N THR A 91 7.28 -11.32 -12.88
CA THR A 91 6.56 -10.69 -11.77
C THR A 91 7.41 -9.60 -11.14
N LEU A 92 6.88 -8.38 -11.05
CA LEU A 92 7.48 -7.30 -10.28
C LEU A 92 7.04 -7.44 -8.83
N VAL A 93 8.00 -7.66 -7.94
CA VAL A 93 7.77 -7.77 -6.50
C VAL A 93 8.18 -6.46 -5.84
N VAL A 94 7.22 -5.83 -5.18
CA VAL A 94 7.38 -4.58 -4.44
C VAL A 94 7.30 -4.90 -2.94
N ASP A 95 8.32 -4.50 -2.20
CA ASP A 95 8.42 -4.67 -0.74
C ASP A 95 8.44 -3.28 -0.08
N THR A 96 7.43 -3.01 0.75
CA THR A 96 7.19 -1.71 1.36
C THR A 96 7.22 -1.82 2.89
N ARG A 97 8.02 -0.97 3.54
CA ARG A 97 8.27 -0.98 4.99
C ARG A 97 8.39 0.45 5.52
N ASN A 98 8.66 0.60 6.83
CA ASN A 98 8.87 1.89 7.51
C ASN A 98 7.66 2.83 7.40
N PHE A 99 6.47 2.27 7.62
CA PHE A 99 5.26 3.07 7.68
C PHE A 99 5.25 3.96 8.93
N SER A 100 4.60 5.11 8.85
CA SER A 100 4.11 5.79 10.06
C SER A 100 2.85 5.10 10.56
N ASP A 101 2.57 5.23 11.85
CA ASP A 101 1.29 4.77 12.40
C ASP A 101 0.13 5.43 11.65
N HIS A 102 -0.91 4.66 11.37
CA HIS A 102 -2.05 5.08 10.57
C HIS A 102 -3.36 4.48 11.11
N PRO A 103 -4.48 5.24 11.15
CA PRO A 103 -5.78 4.74 11.64
C PRO A 103 -6.39 3.59 10.82
N SER A 104 -5.82 3.32 9.64
CA SER A 104 -6.28 2.35 8.66
C SER A 104 -5.11 1.52 8.15
N PRO A 105 -5.27 0.22 7.86
CA PRO A 105 -4.15 -0.62 7.47
C PRO A 105 -3.87 -0.52 5.97
N TYR A 106 -4.95 -0.49 5.18
CA TYR A 106 -5.05 -0.26 3.73
C TYR A 106 -6.51 -0.04 3.31
N GLN A 107 -7.46 -0.60 4.07
CA GLN A 107 -8.90 -0.27 4.08
C GLN A 107 -9.26 0.47 5.38
N ASN A 108 -10.48 0.37 5.89
CA ASN A 108 -10.91 1.07 7.10
C ASN A 108 -11.14 0.09 8.27
N GLY A 109 -11.02 0.60 9.50
CA GLY A 109 -11.50 -0.07 10.71
C GLY A 109 -10.48 -0.84 11.54
N ILE A 110 -9.22 -0.96 11.09
CA ILE A 110 -8.16 -1.51 11.94
C ILE A 110 -6.91 -0.64 11.81
N PRO A 111 -6.40 0.00 12.88
CA PRO A 111 -5.16 0.76 12.80
C PRO A 111 -3.98 -0.10 12.35
N SER A 112 -3.00 0.50 11.68
CA SER A 112 -1.69 -0.11 11.43
C SER A 112 -0.57 0.71 12.04
N GLY A 113 0.47 0.03 12.51
CA GLY A 113 1.64 0.63 13.11
C GLY A 113 2.88 0.60 12.22
N SER A 114 3.95 1.18 12.76
CA SER A 114 5.26 1.25 12.10
C SER A 114 5.93 -0.10 11.78
N GLN A 115 5.43 -1.20 12.35
CA GLN A 115 5.90 -2.55 12.04
C GLN A 115 5.18 -3.20 10.84
N LYS A 116 4.24 -2.49 10.20
CA LYS A 116 3.59 -2.95 8.98
C LYS A 116 4.62 -3.26 7.90
N HIS A 117 4.41 -4.37 7.19
CA HIS A 117 5.17 -4.81 6.04
C HIS A 117 4.19 -5.26 4.97
N VAL A 118 4.33 -4.67 3.77
CA VAL A 118 3.52 -5.01 2.61
C VAL A 118 4.42 -5.59 1.54
N VAL A 119 4.01 -6.71 0.95
CA VAL A 119 4.62 -7.26 -0.26
C VAL A 119 3.56 -7.34 -1.34
N GLU A 120 3.75 -6.62 -2.43
CA GLU A 120 2.87 -6.64 -3.61
C GLU A 120 3.58 -7.34 -4.77
N ARG A 121 2.85 -8.14 -5.54
CA ARG A 121 3.33 -8.89 -6.69
C ARG A 121 2.49 -8.52 -7.91
N TYR A 122 3.10 -7.83 -8.85
CA TYR A 122 2.45 -7.36 -10.08
C TYR A 122 2.87 -8.26 -11.24
N ARG A 123 1.88 -8.86 -11.92
CA ARG A 123 2.10 -9.71 -13.08
C ARG A 123 1.15 -9.33 -14.21
N LEU A 124 1.68 -9.14 -15.41
CA LEU A 124 0.88 -9.01 -16.61
C LEU A 124 0.43 -10.41 -17.10
N THR A 125 -0.82 -10.49 -17.54
CA THR A 125 -1.49 -11.68 -18.07
C THR A 125 -2.27 -11.30 -19.33
N GLU A 126 -2.80 -12.30 -20.04
CA GLU A 126 -3.61 -12.08 -21.24
C GLU A 126 -2.89 -11.17 -22.26
N ASP A 127 -1.66 -11.55 -22.59
CA ASP A 127 -0.76 -10.84 -23.51
C ASP A 127 -0.55 -9.35 -23.17
N GLY A 128 -0.55 -9.02 -21.88
CA GLY A 128 -0.30 -7.65 -21.40
C GLY A 128 -1.56 -6.81 -21.23
N THR A 129 -2.75 -7.37 -21.48
CA THR A 129 -4.01 -6.64 -21.36
C THR A 129 -4.61 -6.67 -19.95
N ARG A 130 -4.15 -7.59 -19.09
CA ARG A 130 -4.63 -7.73 -17.73
C ARG A 130 -3.50 -7.72 -16.71
N LEU A 131 -3.56 -6.80 -15.75
CA LEU A 131 -2.68 -6.77 -14.59
C LEU A 131 -3.31 -7.58 -13.44
N VAL A 132 -2.56 -8.55 -12.91
CA VAL A 132 -2.88 -9.27 -11.69
C VAL A 132 -1.98 -8.72 -10.58
N VAL A 133 -2.58 -8.38 -9.45
CA VAL A 133 -1.88 -7.88 -8.27
C VAL A 133 -2.25 -8.76 -7.09
N GLU A 134 -1.26 -9.44 -6.53
CA GLU A 134 -1.39 -10.19 -5.27
C GLU A 134 -0.64 -9.42 -4.20
N PHE A 135 -1.15 -9.37 -2.96
CA PHE A 135 -0.39 -8.76 -1.89
C PHE A 135 -0.49 -9.51 -0.56
N THR A 136 0.50 -9.32 0.29
CA THR A 136 0.51 -9.77 1.67
C THR A 136 0.78 -8.60 2.57
N LEU A 137 -0.02 -8.43 3.63
CA LEU A 137 0.17 -7.41 4.64
C LEU A 137 0.29 -8.05 6.02
N GLU A 138 1.39 -7.73 6.69
CA GLU A 138 1.68 -8.19 8.04
C GLU A 138 1.99 -7.00 8.93
N ASP A 139 1.36 -6.93 10.10
CA ASP A 139 1.68 -5.94 11.12
C ASP A 139 1.84 -6.67 12.46
N PRO A 140 3.07 -6.92 12.92
CA PRO A 140 3.30 -7.58 14.21
C PRO A 140 2.94 -6.69 15.41
N GLY A 141 3.02 -5.37 15.24
CA GLY A 141 2.80 -4.38 16.31
C GLY A 141 1.33 -4.13 16.59
N VAL A 142 0.49 -4.38 15.59
CA VAL A 142 -0.97 -4.43 15.75
C VAL A 142 -1.40 -5.84 15.41
N PRO A 143 -1.86 -6.68 16.35
CA PRO A 143 -2.10 -8.09 16.11
C PRO A 143 -3.20 -8.28 15.04
N HIS A 144 -2.85 -8.34 13.76
CA HIS A 144 -3.70 -8.75 12.66
C HIS A 144 -2.80 -9.12 11.47
N ARG A 145 -3.17 -10.20 10.78
CA ARG A 145 -2.52 -10.65 9.54
C ARG A 145 -3.59 -10.66 8.47
N PHE A 146 -3.39 -9.89 7.41
CA PHE A 146 -4.25 -9.88 6.23
C PHE A 146 -3.49 -10.53 5.08
N VAL A 147 -3.95 -11.70 4.68
CA VAL A 147 -3.53 -12.35 3.42
C VAL A 147 -4.74 -12.28 2.52
N ASP A 148 -4.70 -11.41 1.52
CA ASP A 148 -5.75 -11.28 0.50
C ASP A 148 -5.12 -11.70 -0.84
N THR A 149 -5.59 -12.83 -1.36
CA THR A 149 -5.10 -13.50 -2.57
C THR A 149 -6.04 -13.27 -3.73
#